data_AF-A0A5A9F4C9-F1
#
_entry.id   AF-A0A5A9F4C9-F1
#
_cell.length_a   1.000
_cell.length_b   1.000
_cell.length_c   1.000
_cell.angle_alpha   90.00
_cell.angle_beta   90.00
_cell.angle_gamma   90.00
#
_symmetry.space_group_name_H-M   'P 1'
#
loop_
_entity.id
_entity.type
_entity.pdbx_description
1 polymer ?
#
loop_
_entity_poly.entity_id
_entity_poly.type
_entity_poly.pdbx_seq_one_letter_code
_entity_poly.pdbx_strand_id
1 'polypeptide(L)' 'MPDGPSLAEQEVQQALAACNGDRDAALLLLGQLLSTARRAMCGGFLRLGQPADPHQSRRI' A
#
# COMPACT_ATOMS: atom_id res chain seq x y z
N MET A 1 8.01 7.79 -31.49
CA MET A 1 6.98 8.27 -30.53
C MET A 1 5.66 7.66 -30.95
N PRO A 2 5.00 6.88 -30.07
CA PRO A 2 4.70 7.33 -28.73
C PRO A 2 5.29 6.42 -27.65
N ASP A 3 5.89 7.05 -26.64
CA ASP A 3 5.96 6.48 -25.31
C ASP A 3 4.52 6.18 -24.88
N GLY A 4 4.22 4.89 -24.67
CA GLY A 4 2.92 4.49 -24.11
C GLY A 4 2.72 5.13 -22.73
N PRO A 5 1.49 5.07 -22.17
CA PRO A 5 1.24 5.64 -20.86
C PRO A 5 2.23 5.05 -19.86
N SER A 6 2.94 5.94 -19.17
CA SER A 6 3.85 5.57 -18.10
C SER A 6 3.11 4.75 -17.04
N LEU A 7 3.84 3.96 -16.25
CA LEU A 7 3.23 3.18 -15.18
C LEU A 7 2.36 4.06 -14.26
N ALA A 8 2.83 5.29 -13.96
CA ALA A 8 2.07 6.24 -13.16
C ALA A 8 0.74 6.64 -13.81
N GLU A 9 0.71 6.85 -15.13
CA GLU A 9 -0.52 7.16 -15.86
C GLU A 9 -1.50 5.98 -15.85
N GLN A 10 -0.99 4.75 -15.93
CA GLN A 10 -1.83 3.54 -15.84
C GLN A 10 -2.49 3.41 -14.46
N GLU A 11 -1.75 3.65 -13.38
CA GLU A 11 -2.29 3.62 -12.02
C GLU A 11 -3.37 4.71 -11.81
N VAL A 12 -3.16 5.91 -12.37
CA VAL A 12 -4.16 6.98 -12.32
C VAL A 12 -5.42 6.60 -13.10
N GLN A 13 -5.28 5.98 -14.27
CA GLN A 13 -6.43 5.49 -15.06
C GLN A 13 -7.20 4.40 -14.32
N GLN A 14 -6.52 3.46 -13.65
CA GLN A 14 -7.16 2.44 -12.84
C GLN A 14 -7.90 3.04 -11.64
N ALA A 15 -7.29 4.02 -10.95
CA ALA A 15 -7.95 4.71 -9.84
C ALA A 15 -9.20 5.46 -10.30
N LEU A 16 -9.13 6.16 -11.44
CA LEU A 16 -10.30 6.81 -12.03
C LEU A 16 -11.39 5.80 -12.41
N ALA A 17 -11.02 4.66 -13.02
CA ALA A 17 -11.97 3.61 -13.35
C ALA A 17 -12.66 3.04 -12.10
N ALA A 18 -11.92 2.82 -11.01
CA ALA A 18 -12.46 2.35 -9.74
C ALA A 18 -13.41 3.37 -9.07
N CYS A 19 -13.23 4.65 -9.36
CA CYS A 19 -14.05 5.75 -8.83
C CYS A 19 -15.13 6.24 -9.82
N ASN A 20 -15.47 5.47 -10.85
CA ASN A 20 -16.44 5.87 -11.90
C ASN A 20 -16.13 7.23 -12.56
N GLY A 21 -14.84 7.57 -12.67
CA GLY A 21 -14.37 8.84 -13.23
C GLY A 21 -14.36 10.01 -12.23
N ASP A 22 -14.74 9.80 -10.98
CA ASP A 22 -14.64 10.83 -9.93
C ASP A 22 -13.17 11.07 -9.56
N ARG A 23 -12.69 12.26 -9.89
CA ARG A 23 -11.29 12.64 -9.76
C ARG A 23 -10.87 12.83 -8.30
N ASP A 24 -11.73 13.41 -7.48
CA ASP A 24 -11.44 13.68 -6.08
C ASP A 24 -11.38 12.36 -5.28
N ALA A 25 -12.31 11.45 -5.54
CA ALA A 25 -12.29 10.10 -4.97
C ALA A 25 -11.04 9.31 -5.41
N ALA A 26 -10.64 9.42 -6.68
CA ALA A 26 -9.42 8.77 -7.17
C ALA A 26 -8.15 9.34 -6.51
N LEU A 27 -8.08 10.66 -6.30
CA LEU A 27 -6.96 11.29 -5.57
C LEU A 27 -6.89 10.82 -4.11
N LEU A 28 -8.05 10.72 -3.43
CA LEU A 28 -8.13 10.21 -2.07
C LEU A 28 -7.69 8.74 -2.00
N LEU A 29 -8.11 7.91 -2.94
CA LEU A 29 -7.72 6.50 -3.05
C LEU A 29 -6.20 6.35 -3.25
N LEU A 30 -5.63 7.09 -4.21
CA LEU A 30 -4.18 7.09 -4.45
C LEU A 30 -3.39 7.59 -3.22
N GLY A 31 -3.86 8.65 -2.58
CA GLY A 31 -3.25 9.18 -1.35
C GLY A 31 -3.25 8.17 -0.19
N GLN A 32 -4.34 7.41 -0.04
CA GLN A 32 -4.45 6.36 0.97
C GLN A 32 -3.51 5.18 0.68
N LEU A 33 -3.40 4.76 -0.59
CA LEU A 33 -2.49 3.71 -1.02
C LEU A 33 -1.02 4.10 -0.77
N LEU A 34 -0.63 5.31 -1.16
CA LEU A 34 0.71 5.85 -0.90
C LEU A 34 1.01 5.96 0.60
N SER A 35 0.05 6.42 1.39
CA SER A 35 0.18 6.52 2.84
C SER A 35 0.36 5.15 3.49
N THR A 36 -0.36 4.14 3.00
CA THR A 36 -0.27 2.75 3.47
C THR A 36 1.06 2.13 3.07
N ALA A 37 1.47 2.30 1.81
CA ALA A 37 2.77 1.82 1.31
C ALA A 37 3.93 2.43 2.10
N ARG A 38 3.88 3.75 2.38
CA ARG A 38 4.86 4.43 3.23
C ARG A 38 4.91 3.84 4.63
N ARG A 39 3.76 3.61 5.27
CA ARG A 39 3.69 2.97 6.60
C ARG A 39 4.24 1.54 6.58
N ALA A 40 3.94 0.76 5.55
CA ALA A 40 4.44 -0.60 5.39
C ALA A 40 5.97 -0.62 5.20
N MET A 41 6.53 0.34 4.45
CA MET A 41 7.99 0.51 4.34
C MET A 41 8.61 0.94 5.67
N CYS A 42 7.97 1.84 6.43
CA CYS A 42 8.40 2.21 7.78
C CYS A 42 8.22 1.09 8.82
N GLY A 43 7.34 0.11 8.55
CA GLY A 43 7.15 -1.09 9.37
C GLY A 43 8.39 -1.97 9.50
N GLY A 44 9.41 -1.78 8.64
CA GLY A 44 10.73 -2.37 8.79
C GLY A 44 11.46 -1.99 10.09
N PHE A 45 11.09 -0.87 10.74
CA PHE A 45 11.66 -0.47 12.03
C PHE A 45 10.95 -1.10 13.25
N LEU A 46 9.73 -1.62 13.08
CA LEU A 46 8.97 -2.26 14.18
C LEU A 46 9.26 -3.76 14.32
N ARG A 47 10.00 -4.36 13.37
CA ARG A 47 10.32 -5.81 13.36
C ARG A 47 11.74 -6.13 13.86
N LEU A 48 12.37 -5.23 14.62
CA LEU A 48 13.66 -5.45 15.28
C LEU A 48 13.55 -5.66 16.80
N GLY A 49 12.32 -5.79 17.35
CA GLY A 49 12.11 -5.79 18.81
C GLY A 49 11.14 -6.83 19.37
N GLN A 50 10.64 -7.80 18.60
CA GLN A 50 9.93 -8.93 19.20
C GLN A 50 10.90 -10.09 19.44
N PRO A 51 11.36 -10.35 20.68
CA PRO A 51 11.85 -11.67 21.02
C PRO A 51 10.71 -12.65 20.74
N ALA A 52 11.00 -13.70 19.97
CA ALA A 52 10.12 -14.84 19.89
C ALA A 52 9.97 -15.39 21.31
N ASP A 53 8.83 -15.15 21.95
CA ASP A 53 8.48 -15.81 23.20
C ASP A 53 8.27 -17.30 22.85
N PRO A 54 9.14 -18.22 23.30
CA PRO A 54 9.01 -19.64 22.97
C PRO A 54 8.04 -20.36 23.92
N HIS A 55 7.22 -19.67 24.72
CA HIS A 55 6.41 -20.33 25.75
C HIS A 55 4.96 -20.61 25.31
N GLN A 56 4.77 -21.04 24.06
CA GLN A 56 3.65 -21.91 23.73
C GLN A 56 4.05 -23.36 24.06
N SER A 57 3.14 -24.10 24.68
CA SER A 57 3.10 -25.57 24.64
C SER A 57 4.10 -26.35 25.51
N ARG A 58 3.76 -26.48 26.80
CA ARG A 58 3.74 -27.83 27.40
C ARG A 58 2.70 -27.92 28.52
N ARG A 59 1.47 -28.24 28.12
CA ARG A 59 0.59 -29.07 28.93
C ARG A 59 1.18 -30.49 28.95
N ILE A 60 1.37 -31.05 30.14
CA ILE A 60 0.97 -32.37 30.69
C ILE A 60 1.69 -32.50 32.03
#